data_AF-A0A948PZM3-F1
#
_entry.id   AF-A0A948PZM3-F1
#
_cell.length_a   1.000
_cell.length_b   1.000
_cell.length_c   1.000
_cell.angle_alpha   90.00
_cell.angle_beta   90.00
_cell.angle_gamma   90.00
#
_symmetry.space_group_name_H-M   'P 1'
#
loop_
_entity.id
_entity.type
_entity.pdbx_description
1 polymer ?
#
loop_
_entity_poly.entity_id
_entity_poly.type
_entity_poly.pdbx_seq_one_letter_code
_entity_poly.pdbx_strand_id
1 'polypeptide(L)'
;MAQFDRAIPPGGEGKVTLRVDTRGFEGNVRKSARIYSNDPTNRIQTIRVEGFIRRPITLSQKTVYFQGSSHQSMTKTVKIRGGFEKPLKIEPVQFTLDQWLTYQIEEVQPGKLYLIHFSSIPGTYHYYQGFLRLKTNYPERPEIDIQIRGRFSNASSPARSK
;
A
#
# COMPACT_ATOMS: atom_id res chain seq x y z
N MET A 1 13.94 0.77 16.81
CA MET A 1 14.93 0.28 17.80
C MET A 1 14.26 0.21 19.16
N ALA A 2 14.68 -0.73 20.00
CA ALA A 2 14.26 -0.78 21.40
C ALA A 2 15.11 0.20 22.22
N GLN A 3 14.52 0.83 23.22
CA GLN A 3 15.21 1.67 24.19
C GLN A 3 14.97 1.08 25.58
N PHE A 4 16.00 0.98 26.39
CA PHE A 4 15.90 0.38 27.72
C PHE A 4 16.97 0.91 28.66
N ASP A 5 16.68 0.84 29.95
CA ASP A 5 17.64 1.17 31.00
C ASP A 5 18.73 0.08 31.05
N ARG A 6 19.98 0.49 30.92
CA ARG A 6 21.13 -0.44 30.88
C ARG A 6 21.52 -0.98 32.26
N ALA A 7 21.12 -0.28 33.32
CA ALA A 7 21.40 -0.64 34.69
C ALA A 7 20.16 -0.35 35.54
N ILE A 8 19.82 -1.30 36.40
CA ILE A 8 18.70 -1.22 37.34
C ILE A 8 19.29 -1.56 38.71
N PRO A 9 19.15 -0.69 39.73
CA PRO A 9 19.67 -1.00 41.06
C PRO A 9 18.91 -2.18 41.70
N PRO A 10 19.51 -2.89 42.66
CA PRO A 10 18.82 -3.96 43.38
C PRO A 10 17.49 -3.49 43.97
N GLY A 11 16.42 -4.23 43.71
CA GLY A 11 15.06 -3.88 44.15
C GLY A 11 14.43 -2.68 43.41
N GLY A 12 15.12 -2.10 42.44
CA GLY A 12 14.61 -0.99 41.63
C GLY A 12 13.76 -1.42 40.44
N GLU A 13 13.16 -0.44 39.77
CA GLU A 13 12.40 -0.62 38.54
C GLU A 13 13.21 -0.11 37.34
N GLY A 14 13.08 -0.79 36.20
CA GLY A 14 13.64 -0.36 34.92
C GLY A 14 12.59 -0.36 33.83
N LYS A 15 12.79 0.45 32.80
CA LYS A 15 11.85 0.64 31.70
C LYS A 15 12.42 0.11 30.39
N VAL A 16 11.59 -0.62 29.66
CA VAL A 16 11.86 -1.06 28.29
C VAL A 16 10.78 -0.50 27.37
N THR A 17 11.20 0.22 26.33
CA THR A 17 10.33 0.80 25.30
C THR A 17 10.54 0.08 23.98
N LEU A 18 9.48 -0.55 23.48
CA LEU A 18 9.45 -1.24 22.20
C LEU A 18 8.61 -0.43 21.20
N ARG A 19 9.14 -0.23 19.99
CA ARG A 19 8.40 0.40 18.88
C ARG A 19 8.14 -0.62 17.79
N VAL A 20 6.87 -0.88 17.50
CA VAL A 20 6.43 -1.73 16.39
C VAL A 20 6.10 -0.84 15.20
N ASP A 21 6.82 -1.04 14.09
CA ASP A 21 6.47 -0.42 12.80
C ASP A 21 5.40 -1.27 12.12
N THR A 22 4.20 -0.73 12.00
CA THR A 22 3.04 -1.42 11.42
C THR A 22 2.90 -1.19 9.91
N ARG A 23 3.83 -0.46 9.28
CA ARG A 23 3.82 -0.26 7.82
C ARG A 23 3.87 -1.60 7.10
N GLY A 24 2.90 -1.82 6.22
CA GLY A 24 2.80 -3.06 5.43
C GLY A 24 2.14 -4.23 6.16
N PHE A 25 1.79 -4.11 7.44
CA PHE A 25 1.03 -5.15 8.16
C PHE A 25 -0.50 -4.94 7.99
N GLU A 26 -1.26 -6.03 8.16
CA GLU A 26 -2.73 -6.07 8.20
C GLU A 26 -3.16 -7.31 9.00
N GLY A 27 -4.24 -7.19 9.78
CA GLY A 27 -4.77 -8.29 10.58
C GLY A 27 -3.96 -8.56 11.84
N ASN A 28 -4.02 -9.80 12.33
CA ASN A 28 -3.33 -10.20 13.57
C ASN A 28 -1.81 -10.16 13.39
N VAL A 29 -1.15 -9.33 14.18
CA VAL A 29 0.31 -9.23 14.24
C VAL A 29 0.78 -9.66 15.61
N ARG A 30 1.78 -10.54 15.62
CA ARG A 30 2.50 -10.98 16.81
C ARG A 30 3.99 -10.69 16.64
N LYS A 31 4.57 -9.95 17.58
CA LYS A 31 6.00 -9.67 17.66
C LYS A 31 6.53 -10.08 19.03
N SER A 32 7.80 -10.46 19.10
CA SER A 32 8.46 -10.80 20.35
C SER A 32 9.72 -9.98 20.53
N ALA A 33 10.05 -9.71 21.78
CA ALA A 33 11.32 -9.15 22.19
C ALA A 33 11.90 -10.05 23.29
N ARG A 34 13.22 -10.26 23.25
CA ARG A 34 13.96 -10.96 24.29
C ARG A 34 14.72 -9.92 25.10
N ILE A 35 14.49 -9.92 26.40
CA ILE A 35 15.23 -9.14 27.37
C ILE A 35 16.32 -10.04 27.91
N TYR A 36 17.56 -9.56 27.84
CA TYR A 36 18.73 -10.21 28.42
C TYR A 36 19.12 -9.43 29.66
N SER A 37 19.26 -10.12 30.79
CA SER A 37 19.67 -9.54 32.06
C SER A 37 20.68 -10.46 32.76
N ASN A 38 21.34 -9.92 33.78
CA ASN A 38 22.22 -10.65 34.69
C ASN A 38 21.48 -11.20 35.93
N ASP A 39 20.14 -11.19 35.95
CA ASP A 39 19.35 -11.84 37.00
C ASP A 39 19.66 -13.36 36.96
N PRO A 40 20.21 -13.95 38.03
CA PRO A 40 20.61 -15.36 38.03
C PRO A 40 19.43 -16.31 37.83
N THR A 41 18.22 -15.91 38.20
CA THR A 41 16.98 -16.71 38.10
C THR A 41 16.29 -16.49 36.75
N ASN A 42 16.28 -15.26 36.23
CA ASN A 42 15.57 -14.89 35.00
C ASN A 42 16.45 -14.17 33.98
N ARG A 43 17.57 -14.79 33.56
CA ARG A 43 18.55 -14.21 32.62
C ARG A 43 17.97 -13.80 31.27
N ILE A 44 16.92 -14.49 30.82
CA ILE A 44 16.27 -14.23 29.54
C ILE A 44 14.76 -14.25 29.74
N GLN A 45 14.12 -13.11 29.51
CA GLN A 45 12.67 -13.02 29.47
C GLN A 45 12.19 -12.73 28.06
N THR A 46 11.09 -13.36 27.65
CA THR A 46 10.47 -13.11 26.34
C THR A 46 9.15 -12.38 26.53
N ILE A 47 9.07 -11.17 26.00
CA ILE A 47 7.83 -10.39 25.95
C ILE A 47 7.21 -10.54 24.57
N ARG A 48 5.89 -10.67 24.52
CA ARG A 48 5.11 -10.73 23.27
C ARG A 48 4.21 -9.51 23.17
N VAL A 49 4.17 -8.92 21.99
CA VAL A 49 3.27 -7.83 21.61
C VAL A 49 2.34 -8.37 20.54
N GLU A 50 1.05 -8.37 20.85
CA GLU A 50 -0.02 -8.89 19.99
C GLU A 50 -1.03 -7.77 19.73
N GLY A 51 -1.55 -7.69 18.51
CA GLY A 51 -2.57 -6.71 18.16
C GLY A 51 -3.14 -6.92 16.76
N PHE A 52 -4.37 -6.44 16.54
CA PHE A 52 -5.02 -6.45 15.23
C PHE A 52 -4.80 -5.13 14.51
N ILE A 53 -4.04 -5.14 13.42
CA ILE A 53 -3.73 -3.95 12.62
C ILE A 53 -4.83 -3.74 11.57
N ARG A 54 -5.63 -2.71 11.77
CA ARG A 54 -6.62 -2.24 10.77
C ARG A 54 -5.94 -1.31 9.78
N ARG A 55 -6.01 -1.61 8.48
CA ARG A 55 -5.57 -0.66 7.45
C ARG A 55 -6.67 0.37 7.21
N PRO A 56 -6.35 1.67 7.22
CA PRO A 56 -7.34 2.71 6.96
C PRO A 56 -7.93 2.55 5.56
N ILE A 57 -7.09 2.31 4.56
CA ILE A 57 -7.48 2.11 3.16
C ILE A 57 -6.65 0.98 2.56
N THR A 58 -7.32 0.06 1.86
CA THR A 58 -6.69 -1.04 1.13
C THR A 58 -6.86 -0.84 -0.37
N LEU A 59 -5.78 -1.07 -1.12
CA LEU A 59 -5.77 -1.03 -2.59
C LEU A 59 -5.53 -2.44 -3.10
N SER A 60 -6.25 -2.86 -4.14
CA SER A 60 -5.97 -4.15 -4.80
C SER A 60 -4.58 -4.19 -5.45
N GLN A 61 -4.10 -3.03 -5.91
CA GLN A 61 -2.78 -2.86 -6.51
C GLN A 61 -2.31 -1.41 -6.33
N LYS A 62 -1.03 -1.23 -5.97
CA LYS A 62 -0.40 0.10 -5.86
C LYS A 62 0.14 0.60 -7.20
N THR A 63 0.51 -0.34 -8.07
CA THR A 63 1.03 -0.05 -9.41
C THR A 63 0.21 -0.81 -10.43
N VAL A 64 -0.35 -0.08 -11.40
CA VAL A 64 -1.08 -0.64 -12.54
C VAL A 64 -0.14 -0.72 -13.73
N TYR A 65 0.01 -1.91 -14.29
CA TYR A 65 0.86 -2.14 -15.46
C TYR A 65 0.01 -2.34 -16.72
N PHE A 66 0.20 -1.48 -17.70
CA PHE A 66 -0.33 -1.63 -19.05
C PHE A 66 0.76 -2.21 -19.95
N GLN A 67 0.52 -3.38 -20.52
CA GLN A 67 1.42 -4.05 -21.47
C GLN A 67 0.57 -4.67 -22.57
N GLY A 68 0.93 -4.45 -23.84
CA GLY A 68 0.17 -5.01 -24.97
C GLY A 68 0.48 -4.36 -26.32
N SER A 69 -0.32 -4.74 -27.32
CA SER A 69 -0.33 -4.09 -28.63
C SER A 69 -1.06 -2.76 -28.54
N SER A 70 -0.50 -1.72 -29.13
CA SER A 70 -1.05 -0.35 -29.15
C SER A 70 -2.34 -0.18 -29.96
N HIS A 71 -2.74 -1.21 -30.72
CA HIS A 71 -3.95 -1.19 -31.55
C HIS A 71 -5.23 -1.58 -30.80
N GLN A 72 -5.10 -2.09 -29.57
CA GLN A 72 -6.24 -2.49 -28.75
C GLN A 72 -6.33 -1.62 -27.50
N SER A 73 -7.52 -1.09 -27.22
CA SER A 73 -7.81 -0.46 -25.93
C SER A 73 -7.85 -1.53 -24.85
N MET A 74 -7.11 -1.33 -23.76
CA MET A 74 -7.14 -2.19 -22.58
C MET A 74 -7.68 -1.41 -21.40
N THR A 75 -8.49 -2.07 -20.57
CA THR A 75 -8.99 -1.50 -19.32
C THR A 75 -8.44 -2.28 -18.13
N LYS A 76 -7.99 -1.58 -17.08
CA LYS A 76 -7.56 -2.16 -15.81
C LYS A 76 -8.25 -1.49 -14.64
N THR A 77 -8.65 -2.30 -13.66
CA THR A 77 -9.42 -1.83 -12.52
C THR A 77 -8.61 -1.90 -11.23
N VAL A 78 -8.58 -0.81 -10.46
CA VAL A 78 -8.04 -0.77 -9.10
C VAL A 78 -9.20 -0.70 -8.12
N LYS A 79 -9.22 -1.61 -7.14
CA LYS A 79 -10.22 -1.57 -6.06
C LYS A 79 -9.65 -0.79 -4.88
N ILE A 80 -10.41 0.17 -4.37
CA ILE A 80 -10.10 0.94 -3.16
C ILE A 80 -11.16 0.64 -2.12
N ARG A 81 -10.75 0.15 -0.95
CA ARG A 81 -11.65 -0.18 0.15
C ARG A 81 -11.31 0.62 1.41
N GLY A 82 -12.31 1.24 2.02
CA GLY A 82 -12.21 1.81 3.36
C GLY A 82 -12.21 0.71 4.42
N GLY A 83 -11.29 0.77 5.37
CA GLY A 83 -11.14 -0.20 6.46
C GLY A 83 -11.69 0.28 7.81
N PHE A 84 -12.34 1.43 7.85
CA PHE A 84 -12.98 1.99 9.05
C PHE A 84 -14.50 1.98 8.93
N GLU A 85 -15.18 2.20 10.06
CA GLU A 85 -16.64 2.37 10.09
C GLU A 85 -17.09 3.72 9.54
N LYS A 86 -16.25 4.77 9.72
CA LYS A 86 -16.46 6.06 9.06
C LYS A 86 -16.44 5.87 7.53
N PRO A 87 -17.27 6.61 6.77
CA PRO A 87 -17.28 6.50 5.31
C PRO A 87 -15.98 7.09 4.72
N LEU A 88 -15.37 6.36 3.78
CA LEU A 88 -14.26 6.82 2.97
C LEU A 88 -14.80 7.75 1.87
N LYS A 89 -14.24 8.95 1.74
CA LYS A 89 -14.45 9.83 0.58
C LYS A 89 -13.12 9.97 -0.15
N ILE A 90 -13.16 9.91 -1.48
CA ILE A 90 -11.99 10.10 -2.34
C ILE A 90 -12.25 11.20 -3.37
N GLU A 91 -11.23 12.02 -3.62
CA GLU A 91 -11.29 13.11 -4.59
C GLU A 91 -10.04 13.06 -5.47
N PRO A 92 -10.16 13.08 -6.81
CA PRO A 92 -9.00 13.17 -7.68
C PRO A 92 -8.36 14.55 -7.56
N VAL A 93 -7.04 14.57 -7.34
CA VAL A 93 -6.25 15.81 -7.20
C VAL A 93 -5.42 16.06 -8.44
N GLN A 94 -4.77 15.01 -8.95
CA GLN A 94 -3.85 15.13 -10.06
C GLN A 94 -3.79 13.83 -10.85
N PHE A 95 -3.76 13.95 -12.17
CA PHE A 95 -3.52 12.85 -13.09
C PHE A 95 -2.51 13.27 -14.14
N THR A 96 -1.46 12.48 -14.36
CA THR A 96 -0.31 12.86 -15.21
C THR A 96 -0.25 12.10 -16.54
N LEU A 97 -1.29 11.34 -16.88
CA LEU A 97 -1.30 10.46 -18.07
C LEU A 97 -2.55 10.69 -18.93
N ASP A 98 -3.15 11.88 -18.84
CA ASP A 98 -4.34 12.31 -19.58
C ASP A 98 -4.19 12.17 -21.12
N GLN A 99 -2.96 12.29 -21.62
CA GLN A 99 -2.65 12.10 -23.05
C GLN A 99 -2.67 10.62 -23.51
N TRP A 100 -2.59 9.66 -22.58
CA TRP A 100 -2.40 8.24 -22.89
C TRP A 100 -3.45 7.31 -22.30
N LEU A 101 -4.13 7.77 -21.25
CA LEU A 101 -5.10 7.02 -20.48
C LEU A 101 -6.27 7.93 -20.10
N THR A 102 -7.45 7.33 -20.02
CA THR A 102 -8.59 7.91 -19.33
C THR A 102 -8.84 7.11 -18.05
N TYR A 103 -9.51 7.74 -17.08
CA TYR A 103 -9.96 7.02 -15.89
C TYR A 103 -11.39 7.38 -15.53
N GLN A 104 -12.08 6.43 -14.91
CA GLN A 104 -13.41 6.60 -14.34
C GLN A 104 -13.43 6.01 -12.94
N ILE A 105 -14.06 6.72 -12.01
CA ILE A 105 -14.24 6.29 -10.62
C ILE A 105 -15.70 5.86 -10.46
N GLU A 106 -15.91 4.62 -10.09
CA GLU A 106 -17.21 4.03 -9.76
C GLU A 106 -17.28 3.79 -8.26
N GLU A 107 -18.32 4.30 -7.61
CA GLU A 107 -18.62 4.01 -6.20
C GLU A 107 -19.59 2.84 -6.10
N VAL A 108 -19.05 1.63 -5.91
CA VAL A 108 -19.83 0.39 -5.87
C VAL A 108 -20.56 0.21 -4.53
N GLN A 109 -19.93 0.62 -3.44
CA GLN A 109 -20.56 0.66 -2.13
C GLN A 109 -20.32 2.04 -1.51
N PRO A 110 -21.37 2.84 -1.28
CA PRO A 110 -21.25 4.19 -0.76
C PRO A 110 -20.35 4.27 0.47
N GLY A 111 -19.29 5.07 0.37
CA GLY A 111 -18.31 5.30 1.41
C GLY A 111 -17.46 4.08 1.81
N LYS A 112 -17.51 2.96 1.07
CA LYS A 112 -16.81 1.72 1.44
C LYS A 112 -15.94 1.14 0.34
N LEU A 113 -16.44 1.11 -0.90
CA LEU A 113 -15.76 0.46 -2.01
C LEU A 113 -15.85 1.30 -3.28
N TYR A 114 -14.69 1.67 -3.81
CA TYR A 114 -14.54 2.34 -5.09
C TYR A 114 -13.78 1.44 -6.08
N LEU A 115 -14.18 1.48 -7.34
CA LEU A 115 -13.45 0.91 -8.46
C LEU A 115 -12.93 2.06 -9.33
N ILE A 116 -11.65 2.02 -9.66
CA ILE A 116 -11.05 2.96 -10.61
C ILE A 116 -10.70 2.21 -11.86
N HIS A 117 -11.41 2.50 -12.94
CA HIS A 117 -11.19 1.94 -14.27
C HIS A 117 -10.23 2.85 -15.02
N PHE A 118 -9.06 2.34 -15.35
CA PHE A 118 -8.10 2.99 -16.23
C PHE A 118 -8.20 2.36 -17.61
N SER A 119 -8.40 3.17 -18.65
CA SER A 119 -8.53 2.71 -20.04
C SER A 119 -7.45 3.35 -20.90
N SER A 120 -6.69 2.54 -21.63
CA SER A 120 -5.63 3.04 -22.51
C SER A 120 -6.22 3.60 -23.81
N ILE A 121 -5.70 4.73 -24.26
CA ILE A 121 -6.04 5.32 -25.56
C ILE A 121 -5.24 4.60 -26.66
N PRO A 122 -5.90 3.96 -27.64
CA PRO A 122 -5.23 3.30 -28.77
C PRO A 122 -4.35 4.27 -29.57
N GLY A 123 -3.30 3.75 -30.20
CA GLY A 123 -2.35 4.57 -30.98
C GLY A 123 -1.21 5.17 -30.16
N THR A 124 -1.08 4.80 -28.89
CA THR A 124 0.05 5.21 -28.05
C THR A 124 1.21 4.22 -28.18
N TYR A 125 2.34 4.64 -28.76
CA TYR A 125 3.50 3.78 -29.06
C TYR A 125 4.71 4.09 -28.19
N HIS A 126 4.55 4.28 -26.87
CA HIS A 126 5.66 4.64 -26.00
C HIS A 126 5.58 3.98 -24.62
N TYR A 127 6.74 3.91 -23.97
CA TYR A 127 6.80 3.72 -22.54
C TYR A 127 6.31 5.00 -21.85
N TYR A 128 5.38 4.85 -20.91
CA TYR A 128 4.93 5.96 -20.09
C TYR A 128 4.88 5.55 -18.62
N GLN A 129 5.17 6.50 -17.74
CA GLN A 129 5.04 6.34 -16.30
C GLN A 129 4.42 7.60 -15.72
N GLY A 130 3.47 7.41 -14.81
CA GLY A 130 2.80 8.50 -14.12
C GLY A 130 1.93 7.99 -13.00
N PHE A 131 1.00 8.81 -12.54
CA PHE A 131 0.16 8.46 -11.41
C PHE A 131 -1.21 9.13 -11.46
N LEU A 132 -2.14 8.54 -10.72
CA LEU A 132 -3.36 9.19 -10.25
C LEU A 132 -3.21 9.43 -8.75
N ARG A 133 -3.28 10.70 -8.34
CA ARG A 133 -3.28 11.13 -6.94
C ARG A 133 -4.70 11.42 -6.49
N LEU A 134 -5.07 10.81 -5.37
CA LEU A 134 -6.37 10.97 -4.73
C LEU A 134 -6.18 11.52 -3.32
N LYS A 135 -7.01 12.48 -2.94
CA LYS A 135 -7.15 12.93 -1.55
C LYS A 135 -8.23 12.10 -0.87
N THR A 136 -8.07 11.87 0.43
CA THR A 136 -9.06 11.18 1.27
C THR A 136 -9.39 11.97 2.51
N ASN A 137 -10.55 11.67 3.11
CA ASN A 137 -10.98 12.24 4.38
C ASN A 137 -10.37 11.55 5.62
N TYR A 138 -9.45 10.60 5.45
CA TYR A 138 -8.82 9.89 6.57
C TYR A 138 -7.49 10.57 6.95
N PRO A 139 -7.36 11.15 8.17
CA PRO A 139 -6.13 11.81 8.59
C PRO A 139 -4.94 10.85 8.70
N GLU A 140 -5.21 9.56 8.91
CA GLU A 140 -4.17 8.52 8.97
C GLU A 140 -3.58 8.21 7.57
N ARG A 141 -4.32 8.55 6.51
CA ARG A 141 -3.89 8.38 5.11
C ARG A 141 -4.59 9.42 4.21
N PRO A 142 -4.16 10.69 4.28
CA PRO A 142 -4.85 11.80 3.60
C PRO A 142 -4.67 11.74 2.08
N GLU A 143 -3.66 11.02 1.59
CA GLU A 143 -3.37 10.89 0.16
C GLU A 143 -3.14 9.44 -0.26
N ILE A 144 -3.52 9.13 -1.49
CA ILE A 144 -3.27 7.86 -2.16
C ILE A 144 -2.69 8.15 -3.54
N ASP A 145 -1.53 7.58 -3.81
CA ASP A 145 -0.96 7.54 -5.15
C ASP A 145 -1.12 6.14 -5.76
N ILE A 146 -1.76 6.08 -6.93
CA ILE A 146 -1.80 4.89 -7.78
C ILE A 146 -0.79 5.12 -8.90
N GLN A 147 0.30 4.36 -8.86
CA GLN A 147 1.34 4.42 -9.88
C GLN A 147 0.87 3.68 -11.12
N ILE A 148 1.15 4.21 -12.30
CA ILE A 148 0.73 3.62 -13.56
C ILE A 148 1.95 3.57 -14.48
N ARG A 149 2.19 2.41 -15.08
CA ARG A 149 3.29 2.18 -16.01
C ARG A 149 2.74 1.50 -17.25
N GLY A 150 3.03 2.08 -18.41
CA GLY A 150 2.67 1.54 -19.71
C GLY A 150 3.89 1.15 -20.52
N ARG A 151 3.83 0.00 -21.18
CA ARG A 151 4.76 -0.39 -22.24
C ARG A 151 3.96 -1.02 -23.37
N PHE A 152 3.70 -0.25 -24.41
CA PHE A 152 3.10 -0.76 -25.64
C PHE A 152 4.17 -0.96 -26.69
N SER A 153 4.13 -2.11 -27.35
CA SER A 153 5.00 -2.37 -28.51
C SER A 153 4.18 -2.31 -29.77
N ASN A 154 4.76 -1.74 -30.83
CA ASN A 154 4.21 -1.87 -32.18
C ASN A 154 4.50 -3.30 -32.66
N ALA A 155 3.60 -4.24 -32.39
CA ALA A 155 3.81 -5.63 -32.79
C ALA A 155 3.44 -5.83 -34.26
N SER A 156 4.39 -5.50 -35.14
CA SER A 156 4.70 -6.32 -36.30
C SER A 156 6.06 -6.98 -36.05
N SER A 157 6.13 -7.93 -35.10
CA SER A 157 7.32 -8.77 -34.95
C SER A 157 7.14 -10.04 -35.79
N PRO A 158 8.00 -10.31 -36.79
CA PRO A 158 7.94 -11.57 -37.51
C PRO A 158 8.29 -12.71 -36.57
N ALA A 159 7.59 -13.82 -36.72
CA ALA A 159 7.88 -15.06 -36.03
C ALA A 159 9.36 -15.42 -36.23
N ARG A 160 10.09 -15.58 -35.12
CA ARG A 160 11.47 -16.09 -35.14
C ARG A 160 11.38 -17.56 -35.55
N SER A 161 11.64 -17.87 -36.83
CA SER A 161 11.77 -19.25 -37.29
C SER A 161 12.99 -19.89 -36.61
N LYS A 162 12.80 -21.11 -36.10
CA LYS A 162 13.90 -21.99 -35.73
C LYS A 162 14.57 -22.56 -36.97
#